data_AF-A0A9X6MA78-F1
#
_entry.id   AF-A0A9X6MA78-F1
#
_cell.length_a   1.000
_cell.length_b   1.000
_cell.length_c   1.000
_cell.angle_alpha   90.00
_cell.angle_beta   90.00
_cell.angle_gamma   90.00
#
_symmetry.space_group_name_H-M   'P 1'
#
loop_
_entity.id
_entity.type
_entity.pdbx_description
1 polymer ?
#
loop_
_entity_poly.entity_id
_entity_poly.type
_entity_poly.pdbx_seq_one_letter_code
_entity_poly.pdbx_strand_id
1 'polypeptide(L)' 'MGTLVVNGGEYEFTRFERAVRTLEKEYGYEGEAWEMVVASGDLEILCGFLNNDGLDAEME' A
#
# COMPACT_ATOMS: atom_id res chain seq x y z
N MET A 1 5.47 0.06 15.18
CA MET A 1 4.64 -0.33 14.02
C MET A 1 4.05 0.96 13.51
N GLY A 2 4.52 1.42 12.36
CA GLY A 2 4.00 2.64 11.73
C GLY A 2 2.66 2.40 11.05
N THR A 3 1.92 3.47 10.80
CA THR A 3 0.64 3.46 10.07
C THR A 3 0.89 3.95 8.65
N LEU A 4 0.44 3.20 7.65
CA LEU A 4 0.43 3.66 6.27
C LEU A 4 -0.80 4.53 6.03
N VAL A 5 -0.59 5.79 5.69
CA VAL A 5 -1.63 6.76 5.33
C VAL A 5 -1.59 6.97 3.82
N VAL A 6 -2.75 6.95 3.14
CA VAL A 6 -2.87 7.11 1.69
C VAL A 6 -3.87 8.24 1.37
N ASN A 7 -3.53 9.06 0.38
CA ASN A 7 -4.28 10.22 -0.11
C ASN A 7 -4.77 11.15 1.00
N GLY A 8 -3.87 11.56 1.91
CA GLY A 8 -4.21 12.47 3.01
C GLY A 8 -5.24 11.92 4.00
N GLY A 9 -5.23 10.60 4.25
CA GLY A 9 -6.09 9.94 5.23
C GLY A 9 -7.37 9.32 4.65
N GLU A 10 -7.49 9.22 3.33
CA GLU A 10 -8.55 8.43 2.70
C GLU A 10 -8.50 6.96 3.16
N TYR A 11 -7.27 6.43 3.26
CA TYR A 11 -7.02 5.12 3.83
C TYR A 11 -5.91 5.18 4.88
N GLU A 12 -6.12 4.43 5.97
CA GLU A 12 -5.15 4.23 7.04
C GLU A 12 -5.00 2.74 7.35
N PHE A 13 -3.77 2.24 7.30
CA PHE A 13 -3.47 0.83 7.52
C PHE A 13 -2.36 0.61 8.53
N THR A 14 -2.68 -0.13 9.58
CA THR A 14 -1.71 -0.69 10.54
C THR A 14 -1.37 -2.15 10.25
N ARG A 15 -2.07 -2.78 9.29
CA ARG A 15 -1.90 -4.19 8.92
C ARG A 15 -1.75 -4.32 7.41
N PHE A 16 -0.63 -4.87 6.98
CA PHE A 16 -0.29 -5.08 5.57
C PHE A 16 -1.36 -5.85 4.79
N GLU A 17 -1.85 -6.97 5.33
CA GLU A 17 -2.86 -7.80 4.67
C GLU A 17 -4.17 -7.04 4.37
N ARG A 18 -4.53 -6.10 5.24
CA ARG A 18 -5.72 -5.26 5.04
C ARG A 18 -5.47 -4.21 3.97
N ALA A 19 -4.28 -3.60 3.96
CA ALA A 19 -3.87 -2.64 2.94
C ALA A 19 -3.94 -3.27 1.54
N VAL A 20 -3.28 -4.42 1.35
CA VAL A 20 -3.26 -5.15 0.08
C VAL A 20 -4.67 -5.43 -0.44
N ARG A 21 -5.54 -6.05 0.38
CA ARG A 21 -6.91 -6.39 -0.04
C ARG A 21 -7.74 -5.18 -0.43
N THR A 22 -7.58 -4.06 0.28
CA THR A 22 -8.29 -2.82 -0.05
C THR A 22 -7.74 -2.25 -1.35
N LEU A 23 -6.42 -2.19 -1.51
CA LEU A 23 -5.79 -1.62 -2.70
C LEU A 23 -6.06 -2.44 -3.96
N GLU A 24 -6.07 -3.77 -3.88
CA GLU A 24 -6.50 -4.67 -4.98
C GLU A 24 -7.95 -4.39 -5.39
N LYS A 25 -8.84 -4.18 -4.42
CA LYS A 25 -10.26 -3.97 -4.67
C LYS A 25 -10.58 -2.59 -5.24
N GLU A 26 -9.93 -1.55 -4.73
CA GLU A 26 -10.26 -0.16 -5.05
C GLU A 26 -9.42 0.38 -6.22
N TYR A 27 -8.15 -0.03 -6.35
CA TYR A 27 -7.24 0.41 -7.42
C TYR A 27 -6.96 -0.64 -8.49
N GLY A 28 -7.36 -1.90 -8.27
CA GLY A 28 -7.18 -2.97 -9.26
C GLY A 28 -5.72 -3.39 -9.44
N TYR A 29 -4.87 -3.23 -8.42
CA TYR A 29 -3.47 -3.63 -8.52
C TYR A 29 -3.32 -5.13 -8.74
N GLU A 30 -2.52 -5.47 -9.75
CA GLU A 30 -2.21 -6.83 -10.17
C GLU A 30 -0.86 -6.86 -10.92
N GLY A 31 -0.39 -8.07 -11.24
CA GLY A 31 0.84 -8.28 -12.02
C GLY A 31 2.12 -8.36 -11.20
N GLU A 32 3.24 -8.60 -11.89
CA GLU A 32 4.52 -8.98 -11.27
C GLU A 32 5.04 -7.95 -10.25
N ALA A 33 4.95 -6.65 -10.57
CA ALA A 33 5.38 -5.59 -9.65
C ALA A 33 4.54 -5.58 -8.36
N TRP A 34 3.23 -5.81 -8.47
CA TRP A 34 2.35 -5.91 -7.31
C TRP A 34 2.62 -7.19 -6.50
N GLU A 35 2.82 -8.33 -7.18
CA GLU A 35 3.14 -9.60 -6.52
C GLU A 35 4.43 -9.51 -5.69
N MET A 36 5.44 -8.76 -6.15
CA MET A 36 6.65 -8.48 -5.38
C MET A 36 6.37 -7.67 -4.10
N VAL A 37 5.47 -6.68 -4.18
CA VAL A 37 5.04 -5.91 -3.01
C VAL A 37 4.30 -6.82 -2.03
N VAL A 38 3.32 -7.60 -2.50
CA VAL A 38 2.56 -8.54 -1.67
C VAL A 38 3.47 -9.55 -0.98
N ALA A 39 4.46 -10.09 -1.70
CA ALA A 39 5.43 -11.04 -1.16
C ALA A 39 6.35 -10.43 -0.09
N SER A 40 6.55 -9.11 -0.09
CA SER A 40 7.39 -8.43 0.90
C SER A 40 6.77 -8.43 2.30
N GLY A 41 5.44 -8.36 2.40
CA GLY A 41 4.75 -8.22 3.68
C GLY A 41 5.01 -6.89 4.40
N ASP A 42 5.62 -5.91 3.73
CA ASP A 42 6.16 -4.70 4.34
C ASP A 42 5.40 -3.44 3.92
N LEU A 43 4.92 -2.68 4.91
CA LEU A 43 4.20 -1.42 4.68
C LEU A 43 5.10 -0.33 4.11
N GLU A 44 6.40 -0.33 4.40
CA GLU A 44 7.35 0.65 3.83
C GLU A 44 7.56 0.41 2.33
N ILE A 45 7.67 -0.86 1.92
CA ILE A 45 7.75 -1.22 0.50
C ILE A 45 6.45 -0.88 -0.22
N LEU A 46 5.30 -1.16 0.41
CA LEU A 46 4.00 -0.77 -0.12
C LEU A 46 3.87 0.75 -0.26
N CYS A 47 4.29 1.53 0.75
CA CYS A 47 4.32 2.98 0.70
C CYS A 47 5.13 3.50 -0.50
N GLY A 48 6.32 2.95 -0.72
CA GLY A 48 7.16 3.29 -1.86
C GLY A 48 6.52 2.95 -3.20
N PHE A 49 5.84 1.81 -3.30
CA PHE A 49 5.09 1.42 -4.50
C PHE A 49 3.97 2.40 -4.82
N LEU A 50 3.15 2.76 -3.84
CA LEU A 50 2.01 3.67 -4.02
C LEU A 50 2.48 5.07 -4.46
N ASN A 51 3.54 5.58 -3.84
CA ASN A 51 4.17 6.84 -4.27
C ASN A 51 4.69 6.79 -5.71
N ASN A 52 5.29 5.68 -6.11
CA ASN A 52 5.76 5.50 -7.48
C ASN A 52 4.62 5.38 -8.49
N ASP A 53 3.46 4.87 -8.07
CA ASP A 53 2.23 4.82 -8.86
C ASP A 53 1.49 6.18 -8.91
N GLY A 54 1.93 7.16 -8.12
CA GLY A 54 1.40 8.53 -8.11
C GLY A 54 0.32 8.78 -7.06
N LEU A 55 0.09 7.84 -6.14
CA LEU A 55 -0.72 8.07 -4.94
C LEU A 55 0.12 8.75 -3.87
N ASP A 56 -0.53 9.58 -3.06
CA ASP A 56 0.13 10.24 -1.93
C ASP A 56 0.17 9.27 -0.76
N ALA A 57 1.31 8.67 -0.45
CA ALA A 57 1.43 7.67 0.61
C ALA A 57 2.55 8.00 1.59
N GLU A 58 2.27 7.92 2.89
CA GLU A 58 3.25 8.22 3.95
C GLU A 58 3.16 7.27 5.14
N MET A 59 4.26 7.17 5.89
CA MET A 59 4.35 6.36 7.12
C MET A 59 4.32 7.28 8.35
N GLU A 60 3.34 7.07 9.23
CA GLU A 60 3.20 7.75 10.53
C GLU A 60 3.63 6.88 11.72
#